data_AF-A0A822FD79-F1
#
_entry.id   AF-A0A822FD79-F1
#
_cell.length_a   1.000
_cell.length_b   1.000
_cell.length_c   1.000
_cell.angle_alpha   90.00
_cell.angle_beta   90.00
_cell.angle_gamma   90.00
#
_symmetry.space_group_name_H-M   'P 1'
#
loop_
_entity.id
_entity.type
_entity.pdbx_description
1 polymer ?
#
loop_
_entity_poly.entity_id
_entity_poly.type
_entity_poly.pdbx_seq_one_letter_code
_entity_poly.pdbx_strand_id
1 'polypeptide(L)' 'LIDSKDIRNLNLQWYRSQIAIVSQEPILFDISIRENIAYGDYSRINIPSDEIIQVAK' A
#
# COMPACT_ATOMS: atom_id res chain seq x y z
N LEU A 1 -1.73 -18.53 -13.16
CA LEU A 1 -3.05 -18.47 -12.50
C LEU A 1 -2.84 -17.98 -11.08
N ILE A 2 -3.75 -17.20 -10.51
CA ILE A 2 -3.86 -16.93 -9.07
C ILE A 2 -5.18 -17.52 -8.62
N ASP A 3 -5.14 -18.39 -7.61
CA ASP A 3 -6.29 -19.17 -7.15
C ASP A 3 -7.06 -19.83 -8.31
N SER A 4 -6.31 -20.45 -9.23
CA SER A 4 -6.84 -21.09 -10.45
C SER A 4 -7.55 -20.15 -11.44
N LYS A 5 -7.51 -18.84 -11.25
CA LYS A 5 -8.00 -17.81 -12.19
C LYS A 5 -6.85 -17.19 -12.97
N ASP A 6 -7.07 -16.84 -14.24
CA ASP A 6 -6.10 -16.06 -15.00
C ASP A 6 -6.02 -14.64 -14.43
N ILE A 7 -4.82 -14.22 -14.03
CA ILE A 7 -4.56 -12.90 -13.47
C ILE A 7 -4.98 -11.77 -14.42
N ARG A 8 -4.91 -12.02 -15.74
CA ARG A 8 -5.30 -11.06 -16.77
C ARG A 8 -6.81 -10.78 -16.77
N ASN A 9 -7.60 -11.65 -16.15
CA ASN A 9 -9.05 -11.52 -16.02
C ASN A 9 -9.49 -10.93 -14.67
N LEU A 10 -8.55 -10.63 -13.76
CA LEU A 10 -8.86 -10.01 -12.47
C LEU A 10 -9.00 -8.50 -12.61
N ASN A 11 -9.83 -7.88 -11.77
CA ASN A 11 -9.86 -6.43 -11.64
C ASN A 11 -8.50 -5.96 -11.09
N LEU A 12 -7.81 -5.12 -11.87
CA LEU A 12 -6.44 -4.71 -11.57
C LEU A 12 -6.32 -3.94 -10.25
N GLN A 13 -7.28 -3.06 -9.95
CA GLN A 13 -7.27 -2.26 -8.73
C GLN A 13 -7.48 -3.12 -7.49
N TRP A 14 -8.47 -4.02 -7.53
CA TRP A 14 -8.69 -4.99 -6.46
C TRP A 14 -7.49 -5.89 -6.26
N TYR A 15 -6.91 -6.43 -7.35
CA TYR A 15 -5.75 -7.29 -7.23
C TYR A 15 -4.55 -6.56 -6.60
N ARG A 16 -4.31 -5.31 -7.00
CA ARG A 16 -3.26 -4.46 -6.41
C ARG A 16 -3.53 -4.07 -4.95
N SER A 17 -4.78 -4.08 -4.48
CA SER A 17 -5.07 -3.86 -3.05
C SER A 17 -4.81 -5.09 -2.18
N GLN A 18 -4.61 -6.27 -2.78
CA GLN A 18 -4.28 -7.51 -2.07
C GLN A 18 -2.78 -7.73 -1.90
N ILE A 19 -1.93 -6.90 -2.51
CA ILE A 19 -0.47 -7.08 -2.51
C ILE A 19 0.26 -5.76 -2.22
N ALA A 20 1.41 -5.84 -1.58
CA ALA A 20 2.33 -4.73 -1.39
C ALA A 20 3.65 -5.00 -2.12
N ILE A 21 4.28 -3.96 -2.64
CA ILE A 21 5.59 -4.05 -3.31
C ILE A 21 6.63 -3.39 -2.42
N VAL A 22 7.72 -4.09 -2.14
CA VAL A 22 8.89 -3.57 -1.43
C VAL A 22 10.07 -3.58 -2.39
N SER A 23 10.61 -2.41 -2.69
CA SER A 23 11.76 -2.24 -3.58
C SER A 23 13.06 -2.18 -2.77
N GLN A 24 14.17 -2.64 -3.33
CA GLN A 24 15.49 -2.54 -2.68
C GLN A 24 15.90 -1.08 -2.46
N GLU A 25 15.61 -0.24 -3.45
CA GLU A 25 15.73 1.22 -3.36
C GLU A 25 14.31 1.81 -3.26
N PRO A 26 13.79 2.06 -2.05
CA PRO A 26 12.45 2.60 -1.88
C PRO A 26 12.38 4.05 -2.36
N ILE A 27 11.26 4.40 -2.98
CA ILE A 27 10.97 5.77 -3.41
C ILE A 27 10.10 6.42 -2.36
N LEU A 28 10.55 7.56 -1.83
CA LEU A 28 9.75 8.43 -0.97
C LEU A 28 9.35 9.69 -1.74
N PHE A 29 8.13 10.15 -1.54
CA PHE A 29 7.69 11.46 -2.00
C PHE A 29 8.26 12.56 -1.11
N ASP A 30 8.41 13.76 -1.67
CA ASP A 30 8.83 14.98 -0.97
C ASP A 30 7.71 15.54 -0.07
N ILE A 31 7.31 14.71 0.89
CA ILE A 31 6.28 14.94 1.91
C ILE A 31 6.78 14.31 3.22
N SER A 32 6.05 14.46 4.33
CA SER A 32 6.50 13.91 5.61
C SER A 32 6.58 12.37 5.59
N ILE A 33 7.40 11.80 6.49
CA ILE A 33 7.48 10.34 6.68
C ILE A 33 6.10 9.76 7.03
N ARG A 34 5.33 10.48 7.85
CA ARG A 34 3.96 10.13 8.21
C ARG A 34 3.08 9.97 6.96
N GLU A 35 3.15 10.92 6.04
CA GLU A 35 2.35 10.91 4.82
C GLU A 35 2.82 9.82 3.85
N ASN A 36 4.13 9.57 3.75
CA ASN A 36 4.67 8.44 2.97
C ASN A 36 4.20 7.08 3.53
N ILE A 37 4.12 6.92 4.86
CA ILE A 37 3.58 5.70 5.49
C ILE A 37 2.07 5.61 5.24
N ALA A 38 1.34 6.71 5.43
CA ALA A 38 -0.11 6.76 5.22
C ALA A 38 -0.50 6.46 3.76
N TYR A 39 0.36 6.80 2.81
CA TYR A 39 0.19 6.48 1.39
C TYR A 39 0.04 4.97 1.10
N GLY A 40 0.54 4.11 1.99
CA GLY A 40 0.32 2.66 1.91
C GLY A 40 -1.16 2.26 1.95
N ASP A 41 -2.02 3.10 2.53
CA ASP A 41 -3.48 2.96 2.51
C ASP A 41 -4.13 4.20 1.87
N TYR A 42 -4.18 4.19 0.55
CA TYR A 42 -4.81 5.24 -0.26
C TYR A 42 -6.35 5.22 -0.22
N SER A 43 -6.97 4.28 0.51
CA SER A 43 -8.43 4.17 0.59
C SER A 43 -9.04 5.07 1.68
N ARG A 44 -8.24 5.50 2.65
CA ARG A 44 -8.65 6.34 3.77
C ARG A 44 -8.01 7.73 3.70
N ILE A 45 -8.81 8.76 3.98
CA ILE A 45 -8.35 10.16 3.94
C ILE A 45 -7.58 10.53 5.23
N ASN A 46 -7.96 9.95 6.38
CA ASN A 46 -7.36 10.26 7.68
C ASN A 46 -6.95 8.98 8.39
N ILE A 47 -5.64 8.81 8.61
CA ILE A 47 -5.09 7.71 9.39
C ILE A 47 -4.62 8.25 10.75
N PRO A 48 -5.14 7.71 11.87
CA PRO A 48 -4.75 8.14 13.21
C PRO A 48 -3.24 8.02 13.48
N SER A 49 -2.69 8.91 14.29
CA SER A 49 -1.27 8.89 14.68
C SER A 49 -0.84 7.54 15.25
N ASP A 50 -1.68 6.96 16.11
CA ASP A 50 -1.34 5.75 16.83
C ASP A 50 -1.18 4.56 15.89
N GLU A 51 -1.99 4.51 14.84
CA GLU A 51 -1.88 3.49 13.79
C GLU A 51 -0.59 3.66 12.99
N ILE A 52 -0.27 4.89 12.57
CA ILE A 52 1.01 5.19 11.89
C ILE A 52 2.21 4.78 12.74
N ILE A 53 2.19 5.08 14.04
CA ILE A 53 3.26 4.72 14.98
C ILE A 53 3.34 3.19 15.15
N GLN A 54 2.21 2.50 15.14
CA GLN A 54 2.17 1.05 15.26
C GLN A 54 2.81 0.35 14.04
N VAL A 55 2.53 0.82 12.83
CA VAL A 55 3.04 0.20 11.59
C VAL A 55 4.47 0.61 11.23
N ALA A 56 4.99 1.69 11.83
CA ALA A 56 6.35 2.16 11.60
C ALA A 56 7.43 1.38 12.40
N LYS A 57 7.01 0.46 13.28
CA LYS A 57 7.89 -0.40 14.09
C LYS A 57 8.27 -1.67 13.35
#